data_AF-A0A925WHI2-F1
#
_entry.id   AF-A0A925WHI2-F1
#
_cell.length_a   1.000
_cell.length_b   1.000
_cell.length_c   1.000
_cell.angle_alpha   90.00
_cell.angle_beta   90.00
_cell.angle_gamma   90.00
#
_symmetry.space_group_name_H-M   'P 1'
#
loop_
_entity.id
_entity.type
_entity.pdbx_description
1 polymer ?
#
loop_
_entity_poly.entity_id
_entity_poly.type
_entity_poly.pdbx_seq_one_letter_code
_entity_poly.pdbx_strand_id
1 'polypeptide(L)'
;MTPPEDTLPQRYQSLWDTSRPFIQSGAVEIDPVLASGLPDSRRGFTLIARPDRAVQNRIVNFLDALRAVEPDQYFYQPTALHVTVLSLFTASEQHERFSAAAGDYKAAIEAALADTPAFAIEFRGITASPGAILIQGFPAGPAMENIRARLRSELLDRGLSKGVDSRYRVITAHITVMRFRKRPSDSQ
;
A
#
# COMPACT_ATOMS: atom_id res chain seq x y z
N MET A 1 -25.23 -13.49 14.67
CA MET A 1 -24.08 -14.28 14.22
C MET A 1 -23.33 -13.44 13.22
N THR A 2 -22.24 -12.79 13.62
CA THR A 2 -21.41 -11.99 12.72
C THR A 2 -20.78 -12.95 11.70
N PRO A 3 -20.84 -12.68 10.38
CA PRO A 3 -20.17 -13.52 9.41
C PRO A 3 -18.68 -13.66 9.78
N PRO A 4 -18.06 -14.84 9.58
CA PRO A 4 -16.65 -15.02 9.85
C PRO A 4 -15.85 -13.99 9.04
N GLU A 5 -14.91 -13.31 9.70
CA GLU A 5 -14.03 -12.38 8.99
C GLU A 5 -13.15 -13.14 7.99
N ASP A 6 -13.09 -12.65 6.74
CA ASP A 6 -12.24 -13.26 5.71
C ASP A 6 -10.77 -13.29 6.15
N THR A 7 -10.12 -14.44 5.95
CA THR A 7 -8.68 -14.62 6.15
C THR A 7 -7.87 -13.80 5.13
N LEU A 8 -6.61 -13.49 5.44
CA LEU A 8 -5.72 -12.76 4.52
C LEU A 8 -5.61 -13.41 3.13
N PRO A 9 -5.44 -14.74 2.99
CA PRO A 9 -5.47 -15.40 1.68
C PRO A 9 -6.77 -15.17 0.90
N GLN A 10 -7.93 -15.27 1.56
CA GLN A 10 -9.23 -15.03 0.93
C GLN A 10 -9.37 -13.58 0.45
N ARG A 11 -8.87 -12.62 1.24
CA ARG A 11 -8.86 -11.20 0.86
C ARG A 11 -7.97 -10.94 -0.35
N TYR A 12 -6.78 -11.55 -0.40
CA TYR A 12 -5.90 -11.43 -1.56
C TYR A 12 -6.48 -12.10 -2.80
N GLN A 13 -7.17 -13.22 -2.66
CA GLN A 13 -7.89 -13.88 -3.75
C GLN A 13 -9.05 -13.02 -4.25
N SER A 14 -9.84 -12.43 -3.35
CA SER A 14 -10.92 -11.52 -3.70
C SER A 14 -10.43 -10.29 -4.46
N LEU A 15 -9.30 -9.70 -4.05
CA LEU A 15 -8.65 -8.60 -4.77
C LEU A 15 -8.28 -9.02 -6.21
N TRP A 16 -7.72 -10.21 -6.37
CA TRP A 16 -7.37 -10.75 -7.68
C TRP A 16 -8.60 -10.98 -8.55
N ASP A 17 -9.58 -11.72 -8.05
CA ASP A 17 -10.78 -12.07 -8.82
C ASP A 17 -11.61 -10.85 -9.21
N THR A 18 -11.64 -9.83 -8.35
CA THR A 18 -12.31 -8.56 -8.65
C THR A 18 -11.54 -7.74 -9.68
N SER A 19 -10.21 -7.75 -9.64
CA SER A 19 -9.38 -6.88 -10.51
C SER A 19 -9.11 -7.50 -11.88
N ARG A 20 -9.00 -8.84 -11.96
CA ARG A 20 -8.63 -9.55 -13.19
C ARG A 20 -9.50 -9.19 -14.40
N PRO A 21 -10.84 -9.10 -14.31
CA PRO A 21 -11.68 -8.74 -15.46
C PRO A 21 -11.39 -7.33 -16.01
N PHE A 22 -11.08 -6.37 -15.13
CA PHE A 22 -10.70 -5.00 -15.55
C PHE A 22 -9.36 -4.97 -16.24
N ILE A 23 -8.39 -5.76 -15.76
CA ILE A 23 -7.08 -5.89 -16.40
C ILE A 23 -7.25 -6.54 -17.78
N GLN A 24 -8.00 -7.64 -17.88
CA GLN A 24 -8.23 -8.37 -19.13
C GLN A 24 -8.99 -7.55 -20.19
N SER A 25 -9.95 -6.72 -19.78
CA SER A 25 -10.67 -5.81 -20.70
C SER A 25 -9.94 -4.48 -20.95
N GLY A 26 -8.79 -4.29 -20.31
CA GLY A 26 -8.04 -3.04 -20.32
C GLY A 26 -8.81 -1.85 -19.70
N ALA A 27 -9.82 -2.11 -18.89
CA ALA A 27 -10.59 -1.13 -18.11
C ALA A 27 -9.93 -0.86 -16.74
N VAL A 28 -8.59 -0.78 -16.73
CA VAL A 28 -7.79 -0.52 -15.53
C VAL A 28 -7.96 0.90 -15.02
N GLU A 29 -7.76 1.11 -13.71
CA GLU A 29 -7.67 2.44 -13.13
C GLU A 29 -6.29 3.06 -13.39
N ILE A 30 -6.27 4.21 -14.05
CA ILE A 30 -5.06 4.96 -14.35
C ILE A 30 -5.04 6.23 -13.50
N ASP A 31 -3.97 6.43 -12.72
CA ASP A 31 -3.78 7.71 -12.02
C ASP A 31 -3.45 8.80 -13.05
N PRO A 32 -4.26 9.87 -13.17
CA PRO A 32 -4.02 10.93 -14.16
C PRO A 32 -2.66 11.61 -14.01
N VAL A 33 -2.13 11.72 -12.79
CA VAL A 33 -0.81 12.31 -12.55
C VAL A 33 0.27 11.39 -13.12
N LEU A 34 0.19 10.08 -12.87
CA LEU A 34 1.12 9.10 -13.45
C LEU A 34 1.02 9.04 -14.98
N ALA A 35 -0.18 9.21 -15.54
CA ALA A 35 -0.38 9.23 -16.99
C ALA A 35 0.20 10.50 -17.65
N SER A 36 0.09 11.65 -16.98
CA SER A 36 0.58 12.94 -17.51
C SER A 36 2.11 13.06 -17.52
N GLY A 37 2.80 12.31 -16.65
CA GLY A 37 4.25 12.43 -16.48
C GLY A 37 4.71 13.74 -15.83
N LEU A 38 3.77 14.56 -15.34
CA LEU A 38 4.06 15.81 -14.65
C LEU A 38 4.48 15.55 -13.19
N PRO A 39 5.23 16.47 -12.56
CA PRO A 39 5.56 16.37 -11.14
C PRO A 39 4.28 16.27 -10.29
N ASP A 40 4.23 15.26 -9.41
CA ASP A 40 3.14 15.09 -8.45
C ASP A 40 3.31 16.10 -7.30
N SER A 41 2.37 17.04 -7.18
CA SER A 41 2.30 18.04 -6.11
C SER A 41 1.71 17.49 -4.81
N ARG A 42 1.00 16.35 -4.87
CA ARG A 42 0.27 15.80 -3.72
C ARG A 42 1.26 15.34 -2.65
N ARG A 43 0.97 15.61 -1.39
CA ARG A 43 1.77 15.12 -0.24
C ARG A 43 0.87 14.46 0.78
N GLY A 44 1.37 13.38 1.38
CA GLY A 44 0.70 12.59 2.42
C GLY A 44 1.72 12.08 3.42
N PHE A 45 1.30 11.79 4.65
CA PHE A 45 2.12 11.05 5.61
C PHE A 45 1.62 9.62 5.77
N THR A 46 2.54 8.69 5.81
CA THR A 46 2.26 7.26 5.90
C THR A 46 3.35 6.61 6.73
N LEU A 47 2.95 5.83 7.72
CA LEU A 47 3.87 4.91 8.39
C LEU A 47 4.07 3.71 7.49
N ILE A 48 5.33 3.41 7.15
CA ILE A 48 5.70 2.34 6.24
C ILE A 48 6.69 1.37 6.87
N ALA A 49 6.63 0.11 6.47
CA ALA A 49 7.66 -0.89 6.71
C ALA A 49 8.39 -1.19 5.40
N ARG A 50 9.73 -1.20 5.43
CA ARG A 50 10.53 -1.50 4.24
C ARG A 50 10.96 -2.98 4.25
N PRO A 51 10.80 -3.70 3.14
CA PRO A 51 11.35 -5.04 3.02
C PRO A 51 12.88 -5.00 3.11
N ASP A 52 13.50 -6.08 3.59
CA ASP A 52 14.96 -6.20 3.58
C ASP A 52 15.51 -6.32 2.14
N ARG A 53 16.84 -6.31 2.02
CA ARG A 53 17.52 -6.37 0.72
C ARG A 53 17.24 -7.66 -0.04
N ALA A 54 17.09 -8.80 0.64
CA ALA A 54 16.85 -10.08 -0.01
C ALA A 54 15.46 -10.10 -0.65
N VAL A 55 14.44 -9.60 0.06
CA VAL A 55 13.08 -9.44 -0.46
C VAL A 55 13.06 -8.42 -1.60
N GLN A 56 13.73 -7.27 -1.45
CA GLN A 56 13.82 -6.26 -2.52
C GLN A 56 14.41 -6.86 -3.81
N ASN A 57 15.51 -7.61 -3.72
CA ASN A 57 16.14 -8.24 -4.89
C ASN A 57 15.19 -9.22 -5.60
N ARG A 58 14.43 -10.03 -4.84
CA ARG A 58 13.43 -10.95 -5.43
C ARG A 58 12.30 -10.19 -6.12
N ILE A 59 11.86 -9.08 -5.56
CA ILE A 59 10.84 -8.21 -6.18
C ILE A 59 11.39 -7.58 -7.47
N VAL A 60 12.63 -7.10 -7.47
CA VAL A 60 13.27 -6.53 -8.68
C VAL A 60 13.33 -7.57 -9.80
N ASN A 61 13.77 -8.78 -9.52
CA ASN A 61 13.79 -9.86 -10.52
C ASN A 61 12.39 -10.14 -11.10
N PHE A 62 11.35 -10.13 -10.25
CA PHE A 62 9.97 -10.23 -10.71
C PHE A 62 9.56 -9.05 -11.59
N LEU A 63 9.92 -7.82 -11.20
CA LEU A 63 9.61 -6.63 -11.98
C LEU A 63 10.32 -6.59 -13.33
N ASP A 64 11.53 -7.15 -13.43
CA ASP A 64 12.25 -7.26 -14.70
C ASP A 64 11.55 -8.23 -15.66
N ALA A 65 11.08 -9.37 -15.16
CA ALA A 65 10.24 -10.29 -15.93
C ALA A 65 8.92 -9.64 -16.35
N LEU A 66 8.26 -8.90 -15.45
CA LEU A 66 7.01 -8.20 -15.77
C LEU A 66 7.21 -7.08 -16.79
N ARG A 67 8.32 -6.35 -16.72
CA ARG A 67 8.67 -5.29 -17.67
C ARG A 67 8.95 -5.84 -19.07
N ALA A 68 9.40 -7.08 -19.20
CA ALA A 68 9.55 -7.71 -20.51
C ALA A 68 8.20 -7.96 -21.21
N VAL A 69 7.10 -8.09 -20.45
CA VAL A 69 5.75 -8.31 -20.98
C VAL A 69 4.99 -6.99 -21.15
N GLU A 70 5.05 -6.12 -20.14
CA GLU A 70 4.32 -4.84 -20.10
C GLU A 70 5.28 -3.68 -19.79
N PRO A 71 6.19 -3.31 -20.72
CA PRO A 71 7.30 -2.40 -20.43
C PRO A 71 6.88 -0.97 -20.08
N ASP A 72 5.70 -0.59 -20.54
CA ASP A 72 5.24 0.79 -20.52
C ASP A 72 4.30 1.08 -19.34
N GLN A 73 4.42 0.34 -18.25
CA GLN A 73 3.72 0.61 -17.00
C GLN A 73 4.61 1.37 -16.01
N TYR A 74 4.04 1.88 -14.92
CA TYR A 74 4.82 2.57 -13.88
C TYR A 74 5.37 1.55 -12.88
N PHE A 75 6.67 1.25 -12.96
CA PHE A 75 7.36 0.30 -12.08
C PHE A 75 8.01 1.00 -10.89
N TYR A 76 7.83 0.45 -9.70
CA TYR A 76 8.45 1.01 -8.50
C TYR A 76 9.95 0.69 -8.46
N GLN A 77 10.74 1.70 -8.09
CA GLN A 77 12.16 1.52 -7.79
C GLN A 77 12.35 0.84 -6.42
N PRO A 78 13.48 0.16 -6.17
CA PRO A 78 13.74 -0.51 -4.88
C PRO A 78 13.53 0.40 -3.67
N THR A 79 13.95 1.67 -3.77
CA THR A 79 13.81 2.69 -2.72
C THR A 79 12.36 3.06 -2.41
N ALA A 80 11.45 2.80 -3.34
CA ALA A 80 10.01 3.04 -3.21
C ALA A 80 9.25 1.79 -2.75
N LEU A 81 9.87 0.61 -2.64
CA LEU A 81 9.21 -0.60 -2.17
C LEU A 81 8.92 -0.51 -0.67
N HIS A 82 7.65 -0.64 -0.29
CA HIS A 82 7.22 -0.60 1.10
C HIS A 82 5.87 -1.28 1.30
N VAL A 83 5.65 -1.74 2.53
CA VAL A 83 4.31 -2.06 3.06
C VAL A 83 3.76 -0.83 3.74
N THR A 84 2.54 -0.44 3.38
CA THR A 84 1.81 0.58 4.13
C THR A 84 1.31 0.00 5.45
N VAL A 85 1.82 0.50 6.57
CA VAL A 85 1.29 0.18 7.89
C VAL A 85 -0.01 0.94 8.09
N LEU A 86 0.02 2.27 7.97
CA LEU A 86 -1.17 3.13 7.98
C LEU A 86 -0.89 4.47 7.29
N SER A 87 -1.82 4.93 6.46
CA SER A 87 -1.83 6.31 5.97
C SER A 87 -2.38 7.24 7.04
N LEU A 88 -1.56 8.16 7.53
CA LEU A 88 -1.94 9.11 8.59
C LEU A 88 -2.84 10.22 8.03
N PHE A 89 -2.54 10.65 6.81
CA PHE A 89 -3.47 11.38 5.97
C PHE A 89 -3.19 11.10 4.50
N THR A 90 -4.25 11.16 3.71
CA THR A 90 -4.20 10.86 2.27
C THR A 90 -3.47 11.96 1.51
N ALA A 91 -2.65 11.56 0.54
CA ALA A 91 -1.96 12.51 -0.33
C ALA A 91 -2.95 13.45 -1.04
N SER A 92 -2.77 14.76 -0.85
CA SER A 92 -3.57 15.82 -1.47
C SER A 92 -2.70 17.03 -1.79
N GLU A 93 -3.19 17.93 -2.64
CA GLU A 93 -2.55 19.22 -2.88
C GLU A 93 -2.73 20.17 -1.68
N GLN A 94 -3.85 20.06 -0.96
CA GLN A 94 -4.17 20.84 0.24
C GLN A 94 -3.57 20.20 1.50
N HIS A 95 -2.27 19.93 1.48
CA HIS A 95 -1.57 19.18 2.52
C HIS A 95 -0.97 20.06 3.63
N GLU A 96 -0.96 21.37 3.46
CA GLU A 96 -0.19 22.32 4.29
C GLU A 96 -0.62 22.26 5.75
N ARG A 97 -1.94 22.20 6.01
CA ARG A 97 -2.47 22.09 7.37
C ARG A 97 -2.04 20.81 8.10
N PHE A 98 -1.90 19.70 7.36
CA PHE A 98 -1.48 18.43 7.92
C PHE A 98 0.04 18.39 8.11
N SER A 99 0.76 19.05 7.20
CA SER A 99 2.21 19.16 7.24
C SER A 99 2.67 20.03 8.41
N ALA A 100 1.89 21.05 8.78
CA ALA A 100 2.14 21.87 9.97
C ALA A 100 2.10 21.06 11.28
N ALA A 101 1.31 19.98 11.32
CA ALA A 101 1.18 19.07 12.47
C ALA A 101 2.16 17.88 12.44
N ALA A 102 3.24 17.95 11.65
CA ALA A 102 4.19 16.85 11.50
C ALA A 102 4.79 16.35 12.82
N GLY A 103 5.04 17.26 13.76
CA GLY A 103 5.51 16.92 15.11
C GLY A 103 4.52 16.04 15.87
N ASP A 104 3.22 16.36 15.79
CA ASP A 104 2.17 15.62 16.49
C ASP A 104 1.95 14.24 15.86
N TYR A 105 2.01 14.14 14.52
CA TYR A 105 2.01 12.86 13.83
C TYR A 105 3.21 11.98 14.24
N LYS A 106 4.41 12.55 14.37
CA LYS A 106 5.60 11.83 14.85
C LYS A 106 5.41 11.33 16.28
N ALA A 107 4.88 12.16 17.18
CA ALA A 107 4.61 11.77 18.56
C ALA A 107 3.57 10.64 18.65
N ALA A 108 2.52 10.67 17.81
CA ALA A 108 1.53 9.59 17.71
C ALA A 108 2.16 8.27 17.25
N ILE A 109 3.08 8.34 16.26
CA ILE A 109 3.82 7.16 15.78
C ILE A 109 4.71 6.59 16.89
N GLU A 110 5.48 7.43 17.58
CA GLU A 110 6.37 7.00 18.66
C GLU A 110 5.60 6.33 19.79
N ALA A 111 4.47 6.90 20.20
CA ALA A 111 3.58 6.31 21.20
C ALA A 111 2.99 4.97 20.73
N ALA A 112 2.53 4.89 19.47
CA ALA A 112 1.95 3.66 18.93
C ALA A 112 2.96 2.51 18.79
N LEU A 113 4.22 2.85 18.52
CA LEU A 113 5.32 1.89 18.37
C LEU A 113 6.00 1.52 19.70
N ALA A 114 5.73 2.26 20.78
CA ALA A 114 6.26 1.96 22.10
C ALA A 114 5.96 0.50 22.49
N ASP A 115 6.98 -0.20 22.99
CA ASP A 115 6.93 -1.60 23.40
C ASP A 115 6.50 -2.58 22.30
N THR A 116 6.59 -2.20 21.03
CA THR A 116 6.33 -3.12 19.92
C THR A 116 7.58 -3.94 19.60
N PRO A 117 7.57 -5.26 19.78
CA PRO A 117 8.70 -6.10 19.40
C PRO A 117 8.86 -6.15 17.87
N ALA A 118 10.07 -6.49 17.43
CA ALA A 118 10.29 -6.86 16.04
C ALA A 118 9.40 -8.07 15.65
N PHE A 119 8.88 -8.05 14.44
CA PHE A 119 8.04 -9.12 13.89
C PHE A 119 8.39 -9.38 12.43
N ALA A 120 8.04 -10.56 11.95
CA ALA A 120 8.28 -10.97 10.57
C ALA A 120 7.04 -10.73 9.69
N ILE A 121 7.26 -10.48 8.40
CA ILE A 121 6.23 -10.52 7.37
C ILE A 121 6.73 -11.47 6.29
N GLU A 122 5.99 -12.54 6.04
CA GLU A 122 6.28 -13.43 4.91
C GLU A 122 5.66 -12.85 3.64
N PHE A 123 6.43 -12.80 2.55
CA PHE A 123 5.92 -12.38 1.23
C PHE A 123 5.83 -13.57 0.29
N ARG A 124 4.62 -13.87 -0.21
CA ARG A 124 4.37 -15.01 -1.08
C ARG A 124 3.21 -14.76 -2.04
N GLY A 125 3.48 -14.80 -3.34
CA GLY A 125 2.47 -14.64 -4.38
C GLY A 125 2.18 -13.18 -4.73
N ILE A 126 1.36 -13.01 -5.77
CA ILE A 126 0.94 -11.72 -6.31
C ILE A 126 -0.58 -11.58 -6.26
N THR A 127 -1.07 -10.35 -6.23
CA THR A 127 -2.47 -10.03 -6.46
C THR A 127 -2.54 -8.72 -7.25
N ALA A 128 -3.74 -8.21 -7.49
CA ALA A 128 -3.95 -6.93 -8.15
C ALA A 128 -5.04 -6.11 -7.45
N SER A 129 -4.96 -4.80 -7.63
CA SER A 129 -6.12 -3.91 -7.57
C SER A 129 -6.41 -3.40 -8.99
N PRO A 130 -7.55 -2.73 -9.23
CA PRO A 130 -7.85 -2.19 -10.56
C PRO A 130 -6.75 -1.27 -11.12
N GLY A 131 -5.94 -0.63 -10.26
CA GLY A 131 -4.87 0.30 -10.64
C GLY A 131 -3.45 -0.19 -10.41
N ALA A 132 -3.22 -1.40 -9.88
CA ALA A 132 -1.88 -1.82 -9.47
C ALA A 132 -1.67 -3.34 -9.39
N ILE A 133 -0.41 -3.76 -9.53
CA ILE A 133 0.06 -5.11 -9.16
C ILE A 133 0.73 -5.05 -7.79
N LEU A 134 0.42 -6.04 -6.95
CA LEU A 134 0.78 -6.08 -5.55
C LEU A 134 1.46 -7.40 -5.19
N ILE A 135 2.45 -7.35 -4.30
CA ILE A 135 3.00 -8.55 -3.63
C ILE A 135 2.19 -8.80 -2.35
N GLN A 136 1.78 -10.04 -2.13
CA GLN A 136 1.03 -10.44 -0.94
C GLN A 136 1.98 -10.58 0.26
N GLY A 137 1.59 -10.03 1.42
CA GLY A 137 2.35 -10.11 2.66
C GLY A 137 1.50 -10.67 3.81
N PHE A 138 2.13 -11.50 4.64
CA PHE A 138 1.51 -12.24 5.73
C PHE A 138 2.30 -11.97 7.03
N PRO A 139 1.87 -11.00 7.85
CA PRO A 139 2.51 -10.72 9.12
C PRO A 139 2.42 -11.91 10.07
N ALA A 140 3.51 -12.19 10.78
CA ALA A 140 3.53 -13.19 11.83
C ALA A 140 2.92 -12.61 13.12
N GLY A 141 1.83 -13.21 13.59
CA GLY A 141 1.15 -12.80 14.82
C GLY A 141 0.45 -11.43 14.72
N PRO A 142 0.05 -10.85 15.87
CA PRO A 142 -0.83 -9.69 15.91
C PRO A 142 -0.11 -8.34 15.86
N ALA A 143 1.23 -8.31 15.86
CA ALA A 143 2.01 -7.08 16.08
C ALA A 143 1.62 -5.94 15.11
N MET A 144 1.47 -6.23 13.83
CA MET A 144 1.11 -5.22 12.83
C MET A 144 -0.30 -4.65 13.01
N GLU A 145 -1.28 -5.48 13.35
CA GLU A 145 -2.65 -4.99 13.61
C GLU A 145 -2.69 -4.22 14.94
N ASN A 146 -1.93 -4.64 15.94
CA ASN A 146 -1.79 -3.90 17.20
C ASN A 146 -1.20 -2.50 16.97
N ILE A 147 -0.15 -2.38 16.15
CA ILE A 147 0.41 -1.06 15.76
C ILE A 147 -0.67 -0.21 15.09
N ARG A 148 -1.40 -0.77 14.13
CA ARG A 148 -2.47 -0.04 13.44
C ARG A 148 -3.58 0.42 14.39
N ALA A 149 -4.00 -0.44 15.31
CA ALA A 149 -5.02 -0.11 16.30
C ALA A 149 -4.56 0.99 17.26
N ARG A 150 -3.34 0.88 17.81
CA ARG A 150 -2.74 1.90 18.68
C ARG A 150 -2.59 3.22 17.95
N LEU A 151 -2.10 3.20 16.72
CA LEU A 151 -1.91 4.40 15.91
C LEU A 151 -3.25 5.09 15.61
N ARG A 152 -4.32 4.35 15.34
CA ARG A 152 -5.66 4.92 15.20
C ARG A 152 -6.13 5.60 16.49
N SER A 153 -5.89 4.98 17.65
CA SER A 153 -6.24 5.56 18.96
C SER A 153 -5.45 6.85 19.20
N GLU A 154 -4.13 6.81 19.05
CA GLU A 154 -3.26 7.99 19.25
C GLU A 154 -3.63 9.15 18.33
N LEU A 155 -3.95 8.87 17.06
CA LEU A 155 -4.40 9.91 16.13
C LEU A 155 -5.77 10.48 16.52
N LEU A 156 -6.68 9.64 17.02
CA LEU A 156 -7.99 10.09 17.48
C LEU A 156 -7.86 11.00 18.70
N ASP A 157 -7.12 10.57 19.72
CA ASP A 157 -6.94 11.28 20.99
C ASP A 157 -6.25 12.64 20.80
N ARG A 158 -5.42 12.76 19.75
CA ARG A 158 -4.72 14.00 19.38
C ARG A 158 -5.48 14.87 18.37
N GLY A 159 -6.69 14.47 17.96
CA GLY A 159 -7.49 15.21 16.96
C GLY A 159 -6.92 15.16 15.53
N LEU A 160 -6.06 14.19 15.22
CA LEU A 160 -5.36 14.00 13.94
C LEU A 160 -6.00 12.94 13.04
N SER A 161 -7.12 12.33 13.46
CA SER A 161 -7.78 11.22 12.75
C SER A 161 -8.48 11.62 11.43
N LYS A 162 -8.56 12.92 11.12
CA LYS A 162 -9.22 13.41 9.91
C LYS A 162 -8.52 12.89 8.65
N GLY A 163 -9.18 12.00 7.92
CA GLY A 163 -8.68 11.42 6.67
C GLY A 163 -7.93 10.09 6.84
N VAL A 164 -7.80 9.59 8.07
CA VAL A 164 -7.36 8.21 8.33
C VAL A 164 -8.42 7.25 7.79
N ASP A 165 -7.98 6.20 7.09
CA ASP A 165 -8.83 5.16 6.48
C ASP A 165 -9.92 5.71 5.52
N SER A 166 -9.81 6.95 5.03
CA SER A 166 -10.88 7.58 4.22
C SER A 166 -11.17 6.88 2.90
N ARG A 167 -10.23 6.07 2.39
CA ARG A 167 -10.42 5.23 1.20
C ARG A 167 -10.93 3.83 1.56
N TYR A 168 -10.33 3.24 2.59
CA TYR A 168 -10.69 1.95 3.17
C TYR A 168 -9.82 1.71 4.41
N ARG A 169 -10.27 0.85 5.33
CA ARG A 169 -9.44 0.37 6.44
C ARG A 169 -8.37 -0.57 5.89
N VAL A 170 -7.10 -0.21 6.02
CA VAL A 170 -6.00 -1.08 5.55
C VAL A 170 -5.92 -2.34 6.43
N ILE A 171 -6.12 -3.50 5.81
CA ILE A 171 -6.10 -4.81 6.49
C ILE A 171 -4.94 -5.66 5.97
N THR A 172 -4.65 -5.64 4.67
CA THR A 172 -3.56 -6.44 4.07
C THR A 172 -2.17 -5.81 4.29
N ALA A 173 -1.10 -6.61 4.21
CA ALA A 173 0.30 -6.17 4.35
C ALA A 173 1.03 -6.20 3.01
N HIS A 174 0.42 -5.63 1.97
CA HIS A 174 0.92 -5.74 0.60
C HIS A 174 1.98 -4.69 0.26
N ILE A 175 2.79 -4.99 -0.77
CA ILE A 175 3.70 -4.03 -1.42
C ILE A 175 3.15 -3.73 -2.81
N THR A 176 2.90 -2.45 -3.11
CA THR A 176 2.64 -2.04 -4.51
C THR A 176 3.95 -2.05 -5.27
N VAL A 177 3.99 -2.73 -6.43
CA VAL A 177 5.22 -2.86 -7.23
C VAL A 177 5.09 -2.28 -8.64
N MET A 178 3.87 -2.21 -9.15
CA MET A 178 3.57 -1.61 -10.45
C MET A 178 2.21 -0.90 -10.37
N ARG A 179 2.08 0.24 -11.05
CA ARG A 179 0.80 0.92 -11.30
C ARG A 179 0.53 0.99 -12.79
N PHE A 180 -0.75 0.84 -13.16
CA PHE A 180 -1.16 1.09 -14.53
C PHE A 180 -1.05 2.59 -14.83
N ARG A 181 -0.26 2.93 -15.85
CA ARG A 181 -0.20 4.31 -16.39
C ARG A 181 -0.84 4.43 -17.77
N LYS A 182 -1.08 3.30 -18.42
CA LYS A 182 -1.82 3.17 -19.66
C LYS A 182 -2.52 1.80 -19.70
N ARG A 183 -3.46 1.65 -20.63
CA ARG A 183 -4.11 0.36 -20.90
C ARG A 183 -3.04 -0.73 -21.16
N PRO A 184 -3.15 -1.92 -20.53
CA PRO A 184 -2.29 -3.06 -20.85
C PRO A 184 -2.36 -3.39 -22.34
N SER A 185 -1.26 -3.85 -22.93
CA SER A 185 -1.29 -4.37 -24.30
C SER A 185 -2.18 -5.62 -24.34
N ASP A 186 -2.97 -5.77 -25.40
CA ASP A 186 -3.57 -7.06 -25.66
C ASP A 186 -2.44 -8.06 -25.87
N SER A 187 -2.45 -9.14 -25.08
CA SER A 187 -1.60 -10.29 -25.35
C SER A 187 -2.10 -10.89 -26.67
N GLN A 188 -1.35 -10.71 -27.76
CA GLN A 188 -1.59 -11.47 -29.00
C GLN A 188 -1.42 -12.96 -28.74
#